data_AF-A0A6B2DH23-F1
#
_entry.id   AF-A0A6B2DH23-F1
#
_cell.length_a   1.000
_cell.length_b   1.000
_cell.length_c   1.000
_cell.angle_alpha   90.00
_cell.angle_beta   90.00
_cell.angle_gamma   90.00
#
_symmetry.space_group_name_H-M   'P 1'
#
loop_
_entity.id
_entity.type
_entity.pdbx_description
1 polymer ?
#
loop_
_entity_poly.entity_id
_entity_poly.type
_entity_poly.pdbx_seq_one_letter_code
_entity_poly.pdbx_strand_id
1 'polypeptide(L)'
;AGGCQDKVPAELRLTTSEPVADRTVILNADTGNAWHKLGAGWGHCDRQGTCAPPADHCDPAWIGAAVSAAGAESAGTTRACDPAWLVVDLLVKQTEAPSRTAFRWSDGGWTSFAQTKTAGCADIRAAEPKFPVALCKALPAPA
;
A
#
# COMPACT_ATOMS: atom_id res chain seq x y z
N ALA A 1 40.15 -6.52 1.25
CA ALA A 1 39.01 -6.02 0.48
C ALA A 1 38.15 -7.21 0.08
N GLY A 2 37.03 -7.45 0.76
CA GLY A 2 36.06 -8.48 0.39
C GLY A 2 34.85 -7.80 -0.23
N GLY A 3 34.86 -7.61 -1.55
CA GLY A 3 33.72 -7.03 -2.25
C GLY A 3 32.59 -8.04 -2.34
N CYS A 4 31.36 -7.63 -2.00
CA CYS A 4 30.16 -8.39 -2.34
C CYS A 4 30.18 -8.63 -3.85
N GLN A 5 30.20 -9.90 -4.26
CA GLN A 5 30.09 -10.28 -5.67
C GLN A 5 28.70 -9.89 -6.18
N ASP A 6 28.63 -9.48 -7.45
CA ASP A 6 27.36 -9.16 -8.10
C ASP A 6 26.45 -10.39 -8.13
N LYS A 7 25.16 -10.18 -7.85
CA LYS A 7 24.16 -11.23 -7.95
C LYS A 7 23.82 -11.47 -9.42
N VAL A 8 23.91 -12.72 -9.87
CA VAL A 8 23.43 -13.15 -11.19
C VAL A 8 22.16 -13.98 -11.05
N PRO A 9 21.21 -13.90 -12.00
CA PRO A 9 20.07 -14.79 -12.03
C PRO A 9 20.50 -16.26 -12.13
N ALA A 10 19.80 -17.15 -11.42
CA ALA A 10 20.01 -18.59 -11.49
C ALA A 10 18.68 -19.32 -11.64
N GLU A 11 18.63 -20.37 -12.46
CA GLU A 11 17.48 -21.26 -12.58
C GLU A 11 17.59 -22.36 -11.53
N LEU A 12 16.53 -22.56 -10.75
CA LEU A 12 16.39 -23.68 -9.83
C LEU A 12 15.20 -24.54 -10.25
N ARG A 13 15.44 -25.84 -10.46
CA ARG A 13 14.37 -26.82 -10.74
C ARG A 13 13.99 -27.53 -9.45
N LEU A 14 12.70 -27.45 -9.11
CA LEU A 14 12.13 -28.10 -7.93
C LEU A 14 11.15 -29.18 -8.39
N THR A 15 11.30 -30.38 -7.83
CA THR A 15 10.36 -31.49 -8.03
C THR A 15 9.61 -31.72 -6.74
N THR A 16 8.27 -31.68 -6.80
CA THR A 16 7.39 -31.97 -5.67
C THR A 16 6.67 -33.29 -5.89
N SER A 17 6.40 -34.02 -4.81
CA SER A 17 5.63 -35.29 -4.88
C SER A 17 4.17 -35.07 -5.27
N GLU A 18 3.65 -33.88 -5.04
CA GLU A 18 2.29 -33.46 -5.38
C GLU A 18 2.31 -32.16 -6.20
N PRO A 19 1.33 -31.94 -7.10
CA PRO A 19 1.26 -30.72 -7.90
C PRO A 19 1.21 -29.47 -7.04
N VAL A 20 2.09 -28.48 -7.30
CA VAL A 20 2.10 -27.21 -6.54
C VAL A 20 0.73 -26.51 -6.59
N ALA A 21 -0.01 -26.64 -7.71
CA ALA A 21 -1.36 -26.11 -7.90
C ALA A 21 -1.44 -24.62 -7.55
N ASP A 22 -2.36 -24.21 -6.67
CA ASP A 22 -2.59 -22.80 -6.30
C ASP A 22 -1.89 -22.42 -4.97
N ARG A 23 -0.91 -23.23 -4.52
CA ARG A 23 -0.18 -23.00 -3.26
C ARG A 23 0.80 -21.84 -3.39
N THR A 24 0.91 -21.01 -2.36
CA THR A 24 1.99 -20.02 -2.27
C THR A 24 3.34 -20.72 -2.13
N VAL A 25 4.34 -20.30 -2.93
CA VAL A 25 5.70 -20.83 -2.89
C VAL A 25 6.63 -19.79 -2.26
N ILE A 26 7.26 -20.15 -1.15
CA ILE A 26 8.24 -19.31 -0.45
C ILE A 26 9.60 -20.00 -0.54
N LEU A 27 10.58 -19.31 -1.11
CA LEU A 27 11.96 -19.81 -1.19
C LEU A 27 12.77 -19.23 -0.03
N ASN A 28 13.55 -20.08 0.65
CA ASN A 28 14.42 -19.67 1.77
C ASN A 28 13.72 -18.86 2.88
N ALA A 29 12.44 -19.16 3.14
CA ALA A 29 11.61 -18.42 4.12
C ALA A 29 11.45 -16.90 3.83
N ASP A 30 11.76 -16.45 2.61
CA ASP A 30 11.57 -15.06 2.19
C ASP A 30 10.10 -14.82 1.83
N THR A 31 9.29 -14.55 2.85
CA THR A 31 7.86 -14.28 2.71
C THR A 31 7.57 -13.03 1.88
N GLY A 32 8.51 -12.08 1.80
CA GLY A 32 8.38 -10.85 1.00
C GLY A 32 8.50 -11.07 -0.50
N ASN A 33 9.12 -12.18 -0.91
CA ASN A 33 9.27 -12.58 -2.32
C ASN A 33 8.53 -13.90 -2.61
N ALA A 34 7.36 -14.09 -2.00
CA ALA A 34 6.52 -15.24 -2.28
C ALA A 34 6.09 -15.26 -3.76
N TRP A 35 6.04 -16.47 -4.31
CA TRP A 35 5.56 -16.75 -5.65
C TRP A 35 4.14 -17.31 -5.59
N HIS A 36 3.29 -16.81 -6.48
CA HIS A 36 1.89 -17.20 -6.56
C HIS A 36 1.54 -17.55 -8.01
N LYS A 37 0.51 -18.38 -8.17
CA LYS A 37 -0.02 -18.70 -9.49
C LYS A 37 -0.85 -17.52 -9.99
N LEU A 38 -0.45 -16.94 -11.11
CA LEU A 38 -1.07 -15.78 -11.75
C LEU A 38 -1.46 -16.17 -13.19
N GLY A 39 -2.75 -16.45 -13.39
CA GLY A 39 -3.27 -16.90 -14.69
C GLY A 39 -2.60 -18.21 -15.14
N ALA A 40 -1.94 -18.17 -16.30
CA ALA A 40 -1.24 -19.32 -16.87
C ALA A 40 0.18 -19.55 -16.32
N GLY A 41 0.70 -18.64 -15.49
CA GLY A 41 2.08 -18.66 -15.01
C GLY A 41 2.22 -18.49 -13.50
N TRP A 42 3.47 -18.34 -13.06
CA TRP A 42 3.85 -17.99 -11.70
C TRP A 42 4.50 -16.62 -11.69
N GLY A 43 4.21 -15.83 -10.66
CA GLY A 43 4.83 -14.52 -10.48
C GLY A 43 4.71 -14.03 -9.05
N HIS A 44 5.34 -12.89 -8.79
CA HIS A 44 5.11 -12.15 -7.56
C HIS A 44 3.79 -11.39 -7.66
N CYS A 45 3.11 -11.30 -6.52
CA CYS A 45 1.93 -10.45 -6.41
C CYS A 45 2.34 -8.98 -6.47
N ASP A 46 1.36 -8.08 -6.52
CA ASP A 46 1.67 -6.65 -6.52
C ASP A 46 2.56 -6.27 -5.32
N ARG A 47 3.11 -5.04 -5.34
CA ARG A 47 4.03 -4.56 -4.30
C ARG A 47 3.39 -4.59 -2.89
N GLN A 48 2.07 -4.68 -2.82
CA GLN A 48 1.25 -4.72 -1.62
C GLN A 48 0.89 -6.16 -1.20
N GLY A 49 1.35 -7.18 -1.93
CA GLY A 49 1.21 -8.59 -1.61
C GLY A 49 -0.14 -9.20 -2.04
N THR A 50 -0.95 -8.49 -2.83
CA THR A 50 -2.26 -9.00 -3.28
C THR A 50 -2.17 -9.62 -4.67
N CYS A 51 -2.59 -10.88 -4.78
CA CYS A 51 -2.50 -11.68 -6.00
C CYS A 51 -3.76 -11.59 -6.87
N ALA A 52 -4.81 -11.04 -6.27
CA ALA A 52 -6.08 -10.69 -6.91
C ALA A 52 -6.52 -9.35 -6.30
N PRO A 53 -5.83 -8.24 -6.63
CA PRO A 53 -6.19 -6.94 -6.11
C PRO A 53 -7.66 -6.61 -6.41
N PRO A 54 -8.42 -6.08 -5.44
CA PRO A 54 -9.76 -5.58 -5.70
C PRO A 54 -9.76 -4.54 -6.82
N ALA A 55 -10.76 -4.61 -7.70
CA ALA A 55 -10.91 -3.63 -8.79
C ALA A 55 -11.33 -2.24 -8.28
N ASP A 56 -12.00 -2.18 -7.12
CA ASP A 56 -12.36 -0.93 -6.46
C ASP A 56 -11.20 -0.45 -5.60
N HIS A 57 -10.61 0.71 -5.94
CA HIS A 57 -9.52 1.29 -5.16
C HIS A 57 -9.93 1.71 -3.74
N CYS A 58 -11.23 1.87 -3.51
CA CYS A 58 -11.81 2.16 -2.19
C CYS A 58 -12.11 0.89 -1.38
N ASP A 59 -11.77 -0.29 -1.90
CA ASP A 59 -11.88 -1.54 -1.15
C ASP A 59 -11.06 -1.48 0.15
N PRO A 60 -11.59 -1.99 1.28
CA PRO A 60 -10.89 -2.01 2.56
C PRO A 60 -9.49 -2.63 2.51
N ALA A 61 -9.22 -3.59 1.61
CA ALA A 61 -7.89 -4.17 1.45
C ALA A 61 -6.88 -3.14 0.93
N TRP A 62 -7.27 -2.29 -0.03
CA TRP A 62 -6.40 -1.23 -0.55
C TRP A 62 -6.16 -0.13 0.48
N ILE A 63 -7.21 0.27 1.20
CA ILE A 63 -7.09 1.26 2.27
C ILE A 63 -6.20 0.72 3.38
N GLY A 64 -6.41 -0.53 3.82
CA GLY A 64 -5.58 -1.18 4.83
C GLY A 64 -4.11 -1.23 4.42
N ALA A 65 -3.81 -1.59 3.18
CA ALA A 65 -2.44 -1.55 2.65
C ALA A 65 -1.83 -0.15 2.69
N ALA A 66 -2.61 0.90 2.37
CA ALA A 66 -2.17 2.29 2.45
C ALA A 66 -1.85 2.71 3.91
N VAL A 67 -2.70 2.32 4.86
CA VAL A 67 -2.52 2.57 6.30
C VAL A 67 -1.27 1.88 6.83
N SER A 68 -1.07 0.60 6.48
CA SER A 68 0.12 -0.16 6.85
C SER A 68 1.39 0.44 6.23
N ALA A 69 1.35 0.83 4.95
CA ALA A 69 2.49 1.47 4.27
C ALA A 69 2.84 2.84 4.86
N ALA A 70 1.86 3.56 5.41
CA ALA A 70 2.08 4.80 6.16
C ALA A 70 2.66 4.57 7.57
N GLY A 71 2.84 3.31 7.99
CA GLY A 71 3.41 2.95 9.28
C GLY A 71 2.49 3.22 10.46
N ALA A 72 1.17 3.24 10.24
CA ALA A 72 0.23 3.55 11.33
C ALA A 72 0.04 2.38 12.29
N GLU A 73 0.06 2.69 13.59
CA GLU A 73 -0.24 1.75 14.68
C GLU A 73 -1.75 1.53 14.87
N SER A 74 -2.60 2.30 14.17
CA SER A 74 -4.05 2.14 14.16
C SER A 74 -4.59 1.90 12.76
N ALA A 75 -5.80 1.36 12.66
CA ALA A 75 -6.51 1.18 11.38
C ALA A 75 -6.86 2.51 10.68
N GLY A 76 -6.72 3.65 11.37
CA GLY A 76 -7.11 4.95 10.86
C GLY A 76 -8.62 5.15 10.74
N THR A 77 -9.01 6.34 10.29
CA THR A 77 -10.38 6.68 9.90
C THR A 77 -10.39 7.23 8.49
N THR A 78 -10.96 6.47 7.55
CA THR A 78 -11.18 6.94 6.19
C THR A 78 -12.16 8.12 6.20
N ARG A 79 -11.72 9.28 5.72
CA ARG A 79 -12.55 10.48 5.62
C ARG A 79 -13.21 10.63 4.26
N ALA A 80 -12.47 10.26 3.22
CA ALA A 80 -12.94 10.30 1.85
C ALA A 80 -12.16 9.28 1.02
N CYS A 81 -12.84 8.65 0.09
CA CYS A 81 -12.21 7.87 -0.97
C CYS A 81 -12.93 8.18 -2.27
N ASP A 82 -12.16 8.56 -3.28
CA ASP A 82 -12.56 8.48 -4.67
C ASP A 82 -11.53 7.61 -5.41
N PRO A 83 -11.80 7.13 -6.64
CA PRO A 83 -10.89 6.21 -7.33
C PRO A 83 -9.47 6.75 -7.59
N ALA A 84 -9.21 8.06 -7.45
CA ALA A 84 -7.90 8.66 -7.66
C ALA A 84 -7.26 9.19 -6.37
N TRP A 85 -8.04 9.41 -5.30
CA TRP A 85 -7.64 10.11 -4.09
C TRP A 85 -8.24 9.46 -2.85
N LEU A 86 -7.40 9.28 -1.83
CA LEU A 86 -7.80 8.74 -0.54
C LEU A 86 -7.33 9.69 0.57
N VAL A 87 -8.20 9.92 1.55
CA VAL A 87 -7.92 10.75 2.73
C VAL A 87 -8.20 9.93 3.98
N VAL A 88 -7.17 9.73 4.79
CA VAL A 88 -7.26 8.95 6.03
C VAL A 88 -6.69 9.75 7.19
N ASP A 89 -7.44 9.83 8.29
CA ASP A 89 -6.90 10.30 9.56
C ASP A 89 -6.22 9.12 10.25
N LEU A 90 -4.93 9.26 10.54
CA LEU A 90 -4.05 8.23 11.08
C LEU A 90 -3.47 8.65 12.42
N LEU A 91 -3.41 7.71 13.34
CA LEU A 91 -2.55 7.77 14.51
C LEU A 91 -1.30 6.94 14.19
N VAL A 92 -0.23 7.61 13.74
CA VAL A 92 0.99 6.90 13.31
C VAL A 92 1.65 6.22 14.51
N LYS A 93 1.78 6.95 15.62
CA LYS A 93 2.24 6.45 16.91
C LYS A 93 1.26 6.82 18.01
N GLN A 94 1.04 5.95 18.99
CA GLN A 94 0.13 6.23 20.11
C GLN A 94 0.50 7.47 20.94
N THR A 95 1.77 7.89 20.91
CA THR A 95 2.26 9.07 21.65
C THR A 95 2.08 10.39 20.90
N GLU A 96 1.60 10.36 19.66
CA GLU A 96 1.50 11.54 18.79
C GLU A 96 0.04 11.97 18.58
N ALA A 97 -0.16 13.24 18.26
CA ALA A 97 -1.48 13.70 17.82
C ALA A 97 -1.81 13.09 16.44
N PRO A 98 -3.08 12.70 16.20
CA PRO A 98 -3.53 12.24 14.90
C PRO A 98 -3.18 13.21 13.77
N SER A 99 -2.94 12.66 12.59
CA SER A 99 -2.64 13.41 11.37
C SER A 99 -3.45 12.88 10.21
N ARG A 100 -3.81 13.73 9.26
CA ARG A 100 -4.47 13.35 8.03
C ARG A 100 -3.42 13.11 6.96
N THR A 101 -3.43 11.91 6.40
CA THR A 101 -2.61 11.55 5.25
C THR A 101 -3.48 11.56 4.00
N ALA A 102 -3.01 12.22 2.95
CA ALA A 102 -3.60 12.21 1.63
C ALA A 102 -2.77 11.29 0.71
N PHE A 103 -3.48 10.44 -0.01
CA PHE A 103 -2.92 9.46 -0.93
C PHE A 103 -3.46 9.71 -2.33
N ARG A 104 -2.61 9.41 -3.31
CA ARG A 104 -2.94 9.40 -4.73
C ARG A 104 -2.84 7.99 -5.26
N TRP A 105 -3.80 7.59 -6.08
CA TRP A 105 -3.70 6.33 -6.80
C TRP A 105 -2.59 6.42 -7.85
N SER A 106 -1.73 5.42 -7.88
CA SER A 106 -0.63 5.25 -8.83
C SER A 106 -0.56 3.79 -9.28
N ASP A 107 0.34 3.45 -10.20
CA ASP A 107 0.47 2.11 -10.78
C ASP A 107 0.65 1.04 -9.67
N GLY A 108 -0.45 0.38 -9.35
CA GLY A 108 -0.50 -0.70 -8.37
C GLY A 108 -0.79 -0.27 -6.92
N GLY A 109 -1.25 0.95 -6.63
CA GLY A 109 -1.76 1.25 -5.28
C GLY A 109 -1.72 2.71 -4.84
N TRP A 110 -2.14 2.91 -3.59
CA TRP A 110 -2.11 4.19 -2.90
C TRP A 110 -0.69 4.63 -2.52
N THR A 111 -0.31 5.82 -2.95
CA THR A 111 0.95 6.47 -2.57
C THR A 111 0.65 7.74 -1.78
N SER A 112 1.20 7.88 -0.57
CA SER A 112 1.04 9.10 0.23
C SER A 112 1.82 10.25 -0.40
N PHE A 113 1.24 11.45 -0.41
CA PHE A 113 1.89 12.65 -0.95
C PHE A 113 1.83 13.87 -0.03
N ALA A 114 0.93 13.86 0.97
CA ALA A 114 0.83 14.94 1.95
C ALA A 114 0.37 14.40 3.32
N GLN A 115 0.83 15.05 4.38
CA GLN A 115 0.36 14.86 5.74
C GLN A 115 0.07 16.22 6.38
N THR A 116 -1.01 16.32 7.13
CA THR A 116 -1.40 17.57 7.81
C THR A 116 -2.07 17.29 9.15
N LYS A 117 -1.97 18.25 10.08
CA LYS A 117 -2.69 18.26 11.36
C LYS A 117 -3.78 19.33 11.40
N THR A 118 -4.00 20.05 10.30
CA THR A 118 -4.96 21.16 10.24
C THR A 118 -6.30 20.73 9.65
N ALA A 119 -7.33 21.54 9.88
CA ALA A 119 -8.61 21.40 9.20
C ALA A 119 -8.49 21.72 7.70
N GLY A 120 -9.45 21.26 6.90
CA GLY A 120 -9.55 21.63 5.49
C GLY A 120 -8.51 20.98 4.58
N CYS A 121 -8.23 21.66 3.46
CA CYS A 121 -7.42 21.16 2.34
C CYS A 121 -6.13 21.93 2.08
N ALA A 122 -5.80 22.96 2.87
CA ALA A 122 -4.77 23.94 2.50
C ALA A 122 -3.42 23.26 2.20
N ASP A 123 -2.92 22.47 3.14
CA ASP A 123 -1.65 21.75 3.00
C ASP A 123 -1.69 20.71 1.87
N ILE A 124 -2.81 19.98 1.75
CA ILE A 124 -2.99 18.95 0.72
C ILE A 124 -2.96 19.58 -0.68
N ARG A 125 -3.61 20.74 -0.86
CA ARG A 125 -3.67 21.47 -2.13
C ARG A 125 -2.37 22.20 -2.47
N ALA A 126 -1.59 22.57 -1.45
CA ALA A 126 -0.25 23.10 -1.66
C ALA A 126 0.69 22.03 -2.23
N ALA A 127 0.57 20.77 -1.76
CA ALA A 127 1.33 19.64 -2.27
C ALA A 127 0.84 19.13 -3.64
N GLU A 128 -0.48 19.08 -3.85
CA GLU A 128 -1.10 18.60 -5.09
C GLU A 128 -2.27 19.49 -5.53
N PRO A 129 -2.03 20.45 -6.44
CA PRO A 129 -3.05 21.37 -6.93
C PRO A 129 -4.22 20.69 -7.67
N LYS A 130 -4.07 19.45 -8.13
CA LYS A 130 -5.15 18.69 -8.78
C LYS A 130 -6.08 18.01 -7.77
N PHE A 131 -5.73 17.99 -6.48
CA PHE A 131 -6.54 17.35 -5.45
C PHE A 131 -7.96 17.97 -5.37
N PRO A 132 -9.04 17.17 -5.37
CA PRO A 132 -10.40 17.69 -5.33
C PRO A 132 -10.74 18.28 -3.94
N VAL A 133 -10.94 19.59 -3.89
CA VAL A 133 -11.21 20.33 -2.63
C VAL A 133 -12.45 19.79 -1.89
N ALA A 134 -13.43 19.24 -2.62
CA ALA A 134 -14.63 18.67 -2.02
C ALA A 134 -14.35 17.54 -1.01
N LEU A 135 -13.23 16.81 -1.15
CA LEU A 135 -12.89 15.68 -0.28
C LEU A 135 -12.42 16.09 1.11
N CYS A 136 -11.96 17.34 1.31
CA CYS A 136 -11.46 17.78 2.61
C CYS A 136 -11.95 19.14 3.08
N LYS A 137 -12.67 19.93 2.28
CA LYS A 137 -13.02 21.32 2.60
C LYS A 137 -13.76 21.47 3.93
N ALA A 138 -14.66 20.55 4.23
CA ALA A 138 -15.49 20.55 5.43
C ALA A 138 -14.91 19.70 6.58
N LEU A 139 -13.75 19.06 6.37
CA LEU A 139 -13.18 18.20 7.39
C LEU A 139 -12.56 19.03 8.51
N PRO A 140 -12.82 18.67 9.78
CA PRO A 140 -12.14 19.28 10.92
C PRO A 140 -10.66 18.88 10.92
N ALA A 141 -9.91 19.46 11.87
CA ALA A 141 -8.59 18.96 12.19
C ALA A 141 -8.68 17.47 12.60
N PRO A 142 -7.66 16.66 12.30
CA PRO A 142 -7.63 15.25 12.68
C PRO A 142 -7.70 15.10 14.20
N ALA A 143 -8.46 14.11 14.65
CA ALA A 143 -8.71 13.82 16.07
C ALA A 143 -8.72 12.32 16.30
#